data_AF-A0A1V3KRX1-F1
#
_entry.id   AF-A0A1V3KRX1-F1
#
_cell.length_a   1.000
_cell.length_b   1.000
_cell.length_c   1.000
_cell.angle_alpha   90.00
_cell.angle_beta   90.00
_cell.angle_gamma   90.00
#
_symmetry.space_group_name_H-M   'P 1'
#
loop_
_entity.id
_entity.type
_entity.pdbx_description
1 polymer ?
#
loop_
_entity_poly.entity_id
_entity_poly.type
_entity_poly.pdbx_seq_one_letter_code
_entity_poly.pdbx_strand_id
1 'polypeptide(L)'
;MLNSIQYLRGIASLFVVLFHMKWMINNIYTQNDLGDLLFISGNFGVDLFFVISGFVICLSTEKLESHTAIRFIIRRFFRIYPLLIISVLIVYFLSESGLLINLSGQ
;
A
#
# COMPACT_ATOMS: atom_id res chain seq x y z
N MET A 1 22.38 2.78 -9.12
CA MET A 1 21.64 3.64 -8.17
C MET A 1 20.14 3.38 -8.14
N LEU A 2 19.43 3.39 -9.28
CA LEU A 2 17.97 3.22 -9.30
C LEU A 2 17.49 1.92 -8.63
N ASN A 3 18.18 0.79 -8.84
CA ASN A 3 17.79 -0.50 -8.25
C ASN A 3 17.80 -0.50 -6.71
N SER A 4 18.82 0.09 -6.08
CA SER A 4 18.90 0.22 -4.62
C SER A 4 17.72 0.99 -4.05
N ILE A 5 17.25 2.02 -4.75
CA ILE A 5 16.07 2.81 -4.37
C ILE A 5 14.77 2.01 -4.56
N GLN A 6 14.68 1.18 -5.60
CA GLN A 6 13.54 0.27 -5.79
C GLN A 6 13.47 -0.78 -4.66
N TYR A 7 14.61 -1.35 -4.25
CA TYR A 7 14.68 -2.27 -3.10
C TYR A 7 14.27 -1.59 -1.80
N LEU A 8 14.76 -0.37 -1.56
CA LEU A 8 14.38 0.41 -0.38
C LEU A 8 12.87 0.71 -0.37
N ARG A 9 12.28 1.00 -1.53
CA ARG A 9 10.82 1.16 -1.65
C ARG A 9 10.06 -0.13 -1.33
N GLY A 10 10.60 -1.29 -1.72
CA GLY A 10 10.06 -2.59 -1.34
C GLY A 10 10.06 -2.80 0.17
N ILE A 11 11.20 -2.54 0.82
CA ILE A 11 11.35 -2.62 2.28
C ILE A 11 10.39 -1.64 2.98
N ALA A 12 10.31 -0.40 2.51
CA ALA A 12 9.39 0.60 3.06
C ALA A 12 7.92 0.16 2.93
N SER A 13 7.52 -0.41 1.79
CA SER A 13 6.15 -0.93 1.62
C SER A 13 5.84 -2.10 2.55
N LEU A 14 6.83 -2.93 2.90
CA LEU A 14 6.64 -4.01 3.85
C LEU A 14 6.33 -3.47 5.25
N PHE A 15 7.04 -2.42 5.68
CA PHE A 15 6.71 -1.73 6.94
C PHE A 15 5.30 -1.15 6.96
N VAL A 16 4.81 -0.62 5.83
CA VAL A 16 3.42 -0.14 5.70
C VAL A 16 2.42 -1.27 5.88
N VAL A 17 2.66 -2.43 5.26
CA VAL A 17 1.78 -3.62 5.38
C VAL A 17 1.78 -4.14 6.83
N LEU A 18 2.96 -4.28 7.43
CA LEU A 18 3.09 -4.74 8.81
C LEU A 18 2.41 -3.79 9.81
N PHE A 19 2.48 -2.49 9.58
CA PHE A 19 1.74 -1.51 10.36
C PHE A 19 0.22 -1.69 10.26
N HIS A 20 -0.32 -1.92 9.07
CA HIS A 20 -1.76 -2.19 8.92
C HIS A 20 -2.17 -3.54 9.52
N MET A 21 -1.26 -4.52 9.54
CA MET A 21 -1.48 -5.83 10.17
C MET A 21 -1.48 -5.77 11.70
N LYS A 22 -1.12 -4.63 12.33
CA LYS A 22 -1.08 -4.51 13.80
C LYS A 22 -2.39 -4.91 14.49
N TRP A 23 -3.52 -4.58 13.87
CA TRP A 23 -4.84 -4.91 14.42
C TRP A 23 -5.10 -6.42 14.42
N MET A 24 -4.60 -7.13 13.41
CA MET A 24 -4.68 -8.59 13.37
C MET A 24 -3.77 -9.22 14.42
N ILE A 25 -2.58 -8.66 14.65
CA ILE A 25 -1.63 -9.16 15.66
C ILE A 25 -2.18 -8.95 17.09
N ASN A 26 -2.77 -7.79 17.37
CA ASN A 26 -3.35 -7.46 18.67
C ASN A 26 -4.54 -8.38 19.04
N ASN A 27 -5.30 -8.87 18.07
CA ASN A 27 -6.48 -9.72 18.30
C ASN A 27 -6.18 -11.23 18.38
N ILE A 28 -4.96 -11.67 18.03
CA ILE A 28 -4.60 -13.10 18.00
C ILE A 28 -3.82 -13.53 19.25
N TYR A 29 -3.05 -12.62 19.86
CA TYR A 29 -2.19 -12.94 21.00
C TYR A 29 -2.76 -12.41 22.32
N THR A 30 -2.52 -13.15 23.41
CA THR A 30 -3.01 -12.82 24.77
C THR A 30 -2.57 -11.44 25.28
N GLN A 31 -1.51 -10.85 24.69
CA GLN A 31 -1.16 -9.44 24.90
C GLN A 31 -1.80 -8.58 23.80
N ASN A 32 -2.86 -7.87 24.17
CA ASN A 32 -3.63 -7.00 23.30
C ASN A 32 -2.85 -5.79 22.73
N ASP A 33 -1.64 -5.52 23.23
CA ASP A 33 -0.83 -4.34 22.87
C ASP A 33 0.43 -4.69 22.05
N LEU A 34 0.67 -5.95 21.68
CA LEU A 34 1.92 -6.36 21.01
C LEU A 34 2.14 -5.70 19.65
N GLY A 35 1.10 -5.63 18.83
CA GLY A 35 1.12 -4.96 17.53
C GLY A 35 1.26 -3.46 17.64
N ASP A 36 0.67 -2.83 18.66
CA ASP A 36 0.91 -1.40 18.91
C ASP A 36 2.33 -1.18 19.45
N LEU A 37 2.85 -2.01 20.36
CA LEU A 37 4.23 -1.89 20.86
C LEU A 37 5.28 -2.02 19.74
N LEU A 38 5.09 -2.98 18.84
CA LEU A 38 6.03 -3.25 17.73
C LEU A 38 5.89 -2.24 16.58
N PHE A 39 4.69 -1.70 16.33
CA PHE A 39 4.40 -0.84 15.18
C PHE A 39 3.86 0.56 15.56
N ILE A 40 4.08 1.02 16.80
CA ILE A 40 3.72 2.37 17.29
C ILE A 40 4.20 3.47 16.33
N SER A 41 5.39 3.28 15.74
CA SER A 41 6.03 4.21 14.80
C SER A 41 5.88 3.80 13.33
N GLY A 42 4.94 2.91 13.00
CA GLY A 42 4.75 2.43 11.62
C GLY A 42 4.35 3.53 10.62
N ASN A 43 3.90 4.69 11.10
CA ASN A 43 3.74 5.91 10.31
C ASN A 43 5.03 6.30 9.57
N PHE A 44 6.20 6.06 10.18
CA PHE A 44 7.48 6.37 9.55
C PHE A 44 7.70 5.56 8.25
N GLY A 45 7.23 4.31 8.21
CA GLY A 45 7.31 3.48 7.00
C GLY A 45 6.47 4.06 5.85
N VAL A 46 5.33 4.67 6.17
CA VAL A 46 4.46 5.36 5.23
C VAL A 46 5.16 6.60 4.68
N ASP A 47 5.68 7.45 5.57
CA ASP A 47 6.42 8.66 5.20
C ASP A 47 7.61 8.35 4.31
N LEU A 48 8.43 7.36 4.69
CA LEU A 48 9.59 6.93 3.94
C LEU A 48 9.22 6.38 2.55
N PHE A 49 8.17 5.56 2.46
CA PHE A 49 7.68 5.02 1.19
C PHE A 49 7.23 6.14 0.23
N PHE A 50 6.48 7.13 0.74
CA PHE A 50 5.98 8.24 -0.07
C PHE A 50 7.10 9.18 -0.53
N VAL A 51 8.04 9.54 0.36
CA VAL A 51 9.18 10.41 0.01
C VAL A 51 10.05 9.78 -1.07
N ILE A 52 10.41 8.50 -0.92
CA ILE A 52 11.22 7.78 -1.93
C ILE A 52 10.45 7.66 -3.24
N SER A 53 9.15 7.39 -3.20
CA SER A 53 8.32 7.28 -4.40
C SER A 53 8.25 8.62 -5.15
N GLY A 54 8.06 9.73 -4.43
CA GLY A 54 8.09 11.07 -5.00
C GLY A 54 9.44 11.40 -5.64
N PHE A 55 10.53 11.11 -4.95
CA PHE A 55 11.89 11.29 -5.47
C PHE A 55 12.12 10.50 -6.78
N VAL A 56 11.74 9.22 -6.82
CA VAL A 56 11.86 8.37 -8.02
C VAL A 56 11.00 8.91 -9.17
N ILE A 57 9.80 9.42 -8.89
CA ILE A 57 8.93 10.00 -9.91
C ILE A 57 9.58 11.24 -10.52
N CYS A 58 10.03 12.19 -9.69
CA CYS A 58 10.74 13.39 -10.14
C CYS A 58 11.95 13.03 -11.01
N LEU A 59 12.80 12.12 -10.53
CA LEU A 59 13.98 11.67 -11.27
C LEU A 59 13.63 10.96 -12.59
N SER A 60 12.51 10.22 -12.63
CA SER A 60 12.04 9.57 -13.86
C SER A 60 11.45 10.55 -14.86
N THR A 61 10.89 11.67 -14.40
CA THR A 61 10.27 12.69 -15.25
C THR A 61 11.29 13.72 -15.74
N GLU A 62 12.34 14.00 -14.97
CA GLU A 62 13.42 14.93 -15.32
C GLU A 62 14.15 14.55 -16.62
N LYS A 63 14.20 13.26 -16.96
CA LYS A 63 14.86 12.75 -18.17
C LYS A 63 14.01 12.74 -19.43
N LEU A 64 12.73 13.12 -19.37
CA LEU A 64 11.82 13.00 -20.51
C LEU A 64 11.21 14.35 -20.89
N GLU A 65 11.21 14.67 -22.18
CA GLU A 65 10.71 15.92 -22.77
C GLU A 65 9.23 16.22 -22.43
N SER A 66 8.86 17.49 -22.62
CA SER A 66 7.64 18.22 -22.20
C SER A 66 6.28 17.53 -22.41
N HIS A 67 6.18 16.51 -23.25
CA HIS A 67 4.94 15.74 -23.49
C HIS A 67 4.78 14.49 -22.60
N THR A 68 5.68 14.27 -21.64
CA THR A 68 5.74 12.99 -20.90
C THR A 68 4.88 12.94 -19.65
N ALA A 69 4.53 14.07 -19.03
CA ALA A 69 3.73 14.08 -17.80
C ALA A 69 2.34 13.43 -18.00
N ILE A 70 1.66 13.78 -19.10
CA ILE A 70 0.36 13.18 -19.47
C ILE A 70 0.53 11.68 -19.73
N ARG A 71 1.58 11.28 -20.44
CA ARG A 71 1.88 9.86 -20.71
C ARG A 71 2.15 9.08 -19.42
N PHE A 72 2.82 9.68 -18.45
CA PHE A 72 3.05 9.11 -17.11
C PHE A 72 1.72 8.93 -16.35
N ILE A 73 0.87 9.95 -16.33
CA ILE A 73 -0.44 9.90 -15.67
C ILE A 73 -1.32 8.81 -16.31
N ILE A 74 -1.40 8.75 -17.65
CA ILE A 74 -2.16 7.72 -18.37
C ILE A 74 -1.67 6.32 -17.99
N ARG A 75 -0.35 6.07 -18.00
CA ARG A 75 0.22 4.78 -17.60
C ARG A 75 -0.13 4.43 -16.14
N ARG A 76 -0.11 5.42 -15.25
CA ARG A 76 -0.46 5.23 -13.84
C ARG A 76 -1.96 4.94 -13.68
N PHE A 77 -2.81 5.61 -14.44
CA PHE A 77 -4.25 5.40 -14.45
C PHE A 77 -4.61 3.97 -14.87
N PHE A 78 -4.11 3.52 -16.02
CA PHE A 78 -4.33 2.15 -16.52
C PHE A 78 -3.69 1.07 -15.65
N ARG A 79 -2.77 1.42 -14.76
CA ARG A 79 -2.19 0.47 -13.79
C ARG A 79 -3.00 0.37 -12.50
N ILE A 80 -3.57 1.47 -12.00
CA ILE A 80 -4.27 1.52 -10.70
C ILE A 80 -5.75 1.14 -10.85
N TYR A 81 -6.44 1.68 -11.86
CA TYR A 81 -7.89 1.51 -12.01
C TYR A 81 -8.35 0.06 -12.24
N PRO A 82 -7.67 -0.77 -13.06
CA PRO A 82 -8.11 -2.15 -13.25
C PRO A 82 -8.08 -2.95 -11.94
N LEU A 83 -7.01 -2.79 -11.15
CA LEU A 83 -6.91 -3.43 -9.84
C LEU A 83 -7.97 -2.92 -8.87
N LEU A 84 -8.21 -1.60 -8.84
CA LEU A 84 -9.27 -1.02 -8.01
C LEU A 84 -10.65 -1.57 -8.35
N ILE A 85 -11.01 -1.62 -9.64
CA ILE A 85 -12.30 -2.13 -10.10
C ILE A 85 -12.45 -3.60 -9.69
N ILE A 86 -11.42 -4.43 -9.92
CA ILE A 86 -11.44 -5.84 -9.52
C ILE A 86 -11.62 -5.98 -8.00
N SER A 87 -10.87 -5.22 -7.20
CA SER A 87 -10.99 -5.24 -5.74
C SER A 87 -12.39 -4.82 -5.27
N VAL A 88 -12.95 -3.75 -5.84
CA VAL A 88 -14.31 -3.29 -5.51
C VAL A 88 -15.35 -4.34 -5.89
N LEU A 89 -15.25 -4.94 -7.07
CA LEU A 89 -16.15 -6.01 -7.49
C LEU A 89 -16.05 -7.22 -6.56
N ILE A 90 -14.85 -7.66 -6.22
CA ILE A 90 -14.62 -8.77 -5.27
C ILE A 90 -15.31 -8.48 -3.93
N VAL A 91 -15.08 -7.29 -3.36
CA VAL A 91 -15.69 -6.90 -2.08
C VAL A 91 -17.21 -6.81 -2.18
N TYR A 92 -17.73 -6.25 -3.27
CA TYR A 92 -19.17 -6.15 -3.52
C TYR A 92 -19.82 -7.54 -3.60
N PHE A 93 -19.29 -8.46 -4.40
CA PHE A 93 -19.81 -9.83 -4.50
C PHE A 93 -19.66 -10.63 -3.19
N LEU A 94 -18.56 -10.42 -2.45
CA LEU A 94 -18.36 -11.03 -1.12
C LEU A 94 -19.37 -10.50 -0.08
N SER A 95 -19.74 -9.22 -0.18
CA SER A 95 -20.76 -8.62 0.68
C SER A 95 -22.15 -9.17 0.38
N GLU A 96 -22.53 -9.23 -0.90
CA GLU A 96 -23.84 -9.76 -1.34
C GLU A 96 -24.01 -11.26 -1.06
N SER A 97 -22.93 -12.04 -1.08
CA SER A 97 -22.96 -13.47 -0.74
C SER A 97 -23.07 -13.75 0.77
N GLY A 98 -23.13 -12.72 1.62
CA GLY A 98 -23.26 -12.88 3.08
C GLY A 98 -22.04 -13.51 3.77
N LEU A 99 -20.94 -13.72 3.03
CA LEU A 99 -19.73 -14.36 3.53
C LEU A 99 -18.97 -13.45 4.51
N LEU A 100 -18.95 -12.14 4.25
CA LEU A 100 -18.29 -11.16 5.12
C LEU A 100 -19.05 -10.93 6.43
N ILE A 101 -20.39 -11.01 6.41
CA ILE A 101 -21.25 -10.85 7.60
C ILE A 101 -21.11 -12.08 8.53
N ASN A 102 -20.94 -13.29 7.97
CA ASN A 102 -20.66 -14.49 8.76
C ASN A 102 -19.25 -14.51 9.39
N LEU A 103 -18.28 -13.80 8.79
CA LEU A 103 -16.92 -13.69 9.31
C LEU A 103 -16.73 -12.55 10.32
N SER A 104 -17.56 -11.49 10.28
CA SER A 104 -17.52 -10.40 11.27
C SER A 104 -18.41 -10.63 12.48
N GLY A 105 -19.23 -11.69 12.47
CA GLY A 105 -20.13 -12.08 13.56
C GLY A 105 -19.59 -13.17 14.49
N GLN A 106 -18.32 -13.58 14.35
CA GLN A 106 -17.60 -14.45 15.30
C GLN A 106 -16.54 -13.66 16.05
#